data_AF-A0A7S4QCX3-F1
#
_entry.id   AF-A0A7S4QCX3-F1
#
_cell.length_a   1.000
_cell.length_b   1.000
_cell.length_c   1.000
_cell.angle_alpha   90.00
_cell.angle_beta   90.00
_cell.angle_gamma   90.00
#
_symmetry.space_group_name_H-M   'P 1'
#
loop_
_entity.id
_entity.type
_entity.pdbx_description
1 polymer ?
#
loop_
_entity_poly.entity_id
_entity_poly.type
_entity_poly.pdbx_seq_one_letter_code
_entity_poly.pdbx_strand_id
1 'polypeptide(L)'
;MWEPQDIYPTADGWCPPAWPTNEDIIREEEMDKQAPRRNLIKRTVIVLQGSIDTLVDPNFMENNKYSLQVYPLRTDTHFSGPGEERAYMCWVYYEPKYEQMVLRAWQGMDFDLTQSERCVVDPDSSILNEQATMYSKAQVCHFNIYEWEVVKDGDEPMRHSDGIYWP
;
A
#
# COMPACT_ATOMS: atom_id res chain seq x y z
N MET A 1 29.57 -13.02 -34.28
CA MET A 1 29.16 -11.68 -33.81
C MET A 1 28.02 -11.27 -34.75
N TRP A 2 26.79 -11.28 -34.26
CA TRP A 2 25.61 -10.96 -35.08
C TRP A 2 25.47 -9.43 -35.07
N GLU A 3 25.61 -8.79 -36.22
CA GLU A 3 25.36 -7.36 -36.37
C GLU A 3 23.86 -7.15 -36.65
N PRO A 4 23.18 -6.26 -35.91
CA PRO A 4 21.78 -5.96 -36.18
C PRO A 4 21.68 -5.32 -37.56
N GLN A 5 20.91 -5.92 -38.46
CA GLN A 5 20.62 -5.31 -39.75
C GLN A 5 19.68 -4.12 -39.57
N ASP A 6 19.93 -3.05 -40.32
CA ASP A 6 19.05 -1.89 -40.44
C ASP A 6 17.74 -2.29 -41.16
N ILE A 7 16.88 -3.02 -40.46
CA ILE A 7 15.54 -3.42 -40.92
C ILE A 7 14.55 -2.24 -40.86
N TYR A 8 14.97 -1.12 -40.25
CA TYR A 8 14.17 0.08 -40.05
C TYR A 8 14.92 1.35 -40.44
N PRO A 9 14.23 2.40 -40.91
CA PRO A 9 12.77 2.58 -40.95
C PRO A 9 12.08 1.93 -42.18
N THR A 10 10.82 1.54 -42.02
CA THR A 10 9.95 1.14 -43.14
C THR A 10 9.60 2.33 -44.03
N ALA A 11 9.11 2.10 -45.26
CA ALA A 11 8.86 3.15 -46.26
C ALA A 11 7.82 4.22 -45.83
N ASP A 12 7.03 3.95 -44.79
CA ASP A 12 6.09 4.85 -44.13
C ASP A 12 6.71 5.67 -42.99
N GLY A 13 8.02 5.54 -42.76
CA GLY A 13 8.75 6.24 -41.71
C GLY A 13 8.46 5.72 -40.30
N TRP A 14 7.70 4.61 -40.19
CA TRP A 14 7.44 3.98 -38.91
C TRP A 14 8.69 3.23 -38.44
N CYS A 15 9.11 3.52 -37.22
CA CYS A 15 10.16 2.79 -36.52
C CYS A 15 9.52 2.26 -35.23
N PRO A 16 9.64 0.96 -34.91
CA PRO A 16 9.17 0.48 -33.62
C PRO A 16 9.90 1.28 -32.52
N PRO A 17 9.25 1.56 -31.38
CA PRO A 17 9.96 2.16 -30.26
C PRO A 17 11.17 1.28 -29.95
N ALA A 18 12.37 1.84 -30.09
CA ALA A 18 13.60 1.13 -29.78
C ALA A 18 13.51 0.71 -28.31
N TRP A 19 13.93 -0.52 -28.01
CA TRP A 19 14.12 -0.93 -26.63
C TRP A 19 15.02 0.10 -25.94
N PRO A 20 14.75 0.46 -24.67
CA PRO A 20 15.59 1.38 -23.92
C PRO A 20 17.05 0.94 -24.05
N THR A 21 17.94 1.87 -24.35
CA THR A 21 19.36 1.54 -24.39
C THR A 21 19.85 1.22 -22.98
N ASN A 22 20.96 0.51 -22.84
CA ASN A 22 21.55 0.26 -21.52
C ASN A 22 21.84 1.57 -20.76
N GLU A 23 22.16 2.65 -21.48
CA GLU A 23 22.37 3.98 -20.87
C GLU A 23 21.07 4.57 -20.32
N ASP A 24 19.94 4.36 -21.00
CA ASP A 24 18.62 4.78 -20.53
C ASP A 24 18.22 4.04 -19.26
N ILE A 25 18.46 2.72 -19.21
CA ILE A 25 18.20 1.88 -18.03
C ILE A 25 19.05 2.34 -16.84
N ILE A 26 20.36 2.58 -17.05
CA ILE A 26 21.25 3.06 -15.98
C ILE A 26 20.80 4.43 -15.47
N ARG A 27 20.38 5.33 -16.38
CA ARG A 27 19.88 6.66 -15.99
C ARG A 27 18.59 6.55 -15.17
N GLU A 28 17.66 5.66 -15.55
CA GLU A 28 16.42 5.43 -14.80
C GLU A 28 16.72 4.91 -13.38
N GLU A 29 17.62 3.93 -13.26
CA GLU A 29 18.06 3.43 -11.95
C GLU A 29 18.73 4.51 -11.09
N GLU A 30 19.51 5.41 -11.68
CA GLU A 30 20.12 6.53 -10.96
C GLU A 30 19.07 7.55 -10.51
N MET A 31 18.05 7.82 -11.33
CA MET A 31 16.93 8.69 -10.95
C MET A 31 16.13 8.09 -9.80
N ASP A 32 15.87 6.78 -9.82
CA ASP A 32 15.18 6.07 -8.74
C ASP A 32 15.98 6.08 -7.43
N LYS A 33 17.30 5.89 -7.50
CA LYS A 33 18.20 6.00 -6.34
C LYS A 33 18.24 7.41 -5.75
N GLN A 34 18.04 8.43 -6.57
CA GLN A 34 17.99 9.84 -6.14
C GLN A 34 16.61 10.28 -5.68
N ALA A 35 15.56 9.47 -5.93
CA ALA A 35 14.21 9.82 -5.55
C ALA A 35 14.10 9.95 -4.01
N PRO A 36 13.43 11.01 -3.51
CA PRO A 36 13.32 11.24 -2.08
C PRO A 36 12.50 10.11 -1.44
N ARG A 37 13.19 9.30 -0.64
CA ARG A 37 12.62 8.14 0.02
C ARG A 37 12.21 8.49 1.44
N ARG A 38 10.94 8.24 1.79
CA ARG A 38 10.41 8.49 3.13
C ARG A 38 10.75 7.33 4.08
N ASN A 39 11.23 7.66 5.28
CA ASN A 39 11.39 6.68 6.35
C ASN A 39 10.07 6.51 7.09
N LEU A 40 9.45 5.34 6.97
CA LEU A 40 8.11 5.08 7.47
C LEU A 40 8.12 4.16 8.68
N ILE A 41 7.17 4.41 9.58
CA ILE A 41 6.73 3.47 10.62
C ILE A 41 5.38 2.93 10.17
N LYS A 42 5.18 1.63 10.37
CA LYS A 42 3.93 0.92 10.17
C LYS A 42 3.31 0.55 11.51
N ARG A 43 1.99 0.75 11.61
CA ARG A 43 1.13 0.25 12.70
C ARG A 43 -0.10 -0.40 12.10
N THR A 44 -0.67 -1.38 12.81
CA THR A 44 -1.84 -2.14 12.34
C THR A 44 -3.02 -1.91 13.27
N VAL A 45 -4.19 -1.66 12.71
CA VAL A 45 -5.44 -1.46 13.46
C VAL A 45 -6.62 -1.98 12.67
N ILE A 46 -7.66 -2.46 13.37
CA ILE A 46 -8.94 -2.83 12.77
C ILE A 46 -9.93 -1.70 13.05
N VAL A 47 -10.59 -1.21 12.01
CA VAL A 47 -11.57 -0.12 12.09
C VAL A 47 -12.90 -0.57 11.52
N LEU A 48 -14.00 -0.05 12.06
CA LEU A 48 -15.35 -0.30 11.57
C LEU A 48 -15.74 0.67 10.45
N GLN A 49 -16.74 0.30 9.65
CA GLN A 49 -17.29 1.08 8.54
C GLN A 49 -17.62 2.51 8.96
N GLY A 50 -18.19 2.72 10.15
CA GLY A 50 -18.58 4.05 10.61
C GLY A 50 -17.45 5.09 10.67
N SER A 51 -16.19 4.64 10.78
CA SER A 51 -15.02 5.53 10.87
C SER A 51 -14.14 5.52 9.62
N ILE A 52 -14.24 4.50 8.75
CA ILE A 52 -13.31 4.33 7.63
C ILE A 52 -13.39 5.49 6.64
N ASP A 53 -14.59 5.99 6.34
CA ASP A 53 -14.81 7.03 5.34
C ASP A 53 -14.07 8.34 5.68
N THR A 54 -13.95 8.64 6.97
CA THR A 54 -13.19 9.82 7.44
C THR A 54 -11.68 9.53 7.41
N LEU A 55 -11.28 8.32 7.79
CA LEU A 55 -9.87 7.94 7.87
C LEU A 55 -9.19 7.84 6.50
N VAL A 56 -9.95 7.50 5.45
CA VAL A 56 -9.45 7.43 4.06
C VAL A 56 -9.62 8.76 3.29
N ASP A 57 -10.24 9.77 3.89
CA ASP A 57 -10.40 11.08 3.25
C ASP A 57 -9.00 11.69 2.97
N PRO A 58 -8.71 12.10 1.72
CA PRO A 58 -7.41 12.67 1.37
C PRO A 58 -7.02 13.90 2.20
N ASN A 59 -7.98 14.78 2.53
CA ASN A 59 -7.69 15.99 3.31
C ASN A 59 -7.38 15.63 4.76
N PHE A 60 -8.13 14.68 5.33
CA PHE A 60 -7.86 14.22 6.69
C PHE A 60 -6.49 13.54 6.79
N MET A 61 -6.13 12.67 5.84
CA MET A 61 -4.79 12.06 5.77
C MET A 61 -3.68 13.10 5.59
N GLU A 62 -3.87 14.06 4.69
CA GLU A 62 -2.88 15.10 4.43
C GLU A 62 -2.66 16.01 5.65
N ASN A 63 -3.74 16.37 6.36
CA ASN A 63 -3.67 17.20 7.57
C ASN A 63 -2.96 16.48 8.72
N ASN A 64 -3.19 15.17 8.85
CA ASN A 64 -2.64 14.35 9.94
C ASN A 64 -1.35 13.61 9.57
N LYS A 65 -0.85 13.76 8.33
CA LYS A 65 0.46 13.29 7.83
C LYS A 65 0.67 11.77 7.92
N TYR A 66 -0.36 10.99 7.57
CA TYR A 66 -0.26 9.54 7.42
C TYR A 66 -0.78 9.06 6.06
N SER A 67 -0.32 7.89 5.64
CA SER A 67 -0.82 7.14 4.48
C SER A 67 -1.42 5.82 4.96
N LEU A 68 -2.28 5.22 4.13
CA LEU A 68 -3.03 4.01 4.47
C LEU A 68 -2.88 2.93 3.43
N GLN A 69 -2.82 1.69 3.92
CA GLN A 69 -3.21 0.52 3.16
C GLN A 69 -4.41 -0.12 3.85
N VAL A 70 -5.51 -0.26 3.12
CA VAL A 70 -6.78 -0.75 3.63
C VAL A 70 -7.07 -2.14 3.06
N TYR A 71 -7.38 -3.07 3.94
CA TYR A 71 -7.76 -4.44 3.63
C TYR A 71 -9.19 -4.67 4.13
N PRO A 72 -10.19 -4.69 3.24
CA PRO A 72 -11.56 -5.02 3.61
C PRO A 72 -11.61 -6.42 4.22
N LEU A 73 -12.28 -6.57 5.36
CA LEU A 73 -12.50 -7.87 5.97
C LEU A 73 -13.84 -8.45 5.54
N ARG A 74 -13.87 -9.75 5.26
CA ARG A 74 -15.10 -10.45 4.90
C ARG A 74 -16.12 -10.36 6.02
N THR A 75 -17.38 -10.12 5.67
CA THR A 75 -18.49 -9.89 6.62
C THR A 75 -18.94 -11.13 7.39
N ASP A 76 -18.42 -12.31 7.04
CA ASP A 76 -18.74 -13.61 7.66
C ASP A 76 -17.68 -14.06 8.69
N THR A 77 -16.76 -13.16 9.06
CA THR A 77 -15.63 -13.45 9.94
C THR A 77 -15.83 -12.91 11.36
N HIS A 78 -15.02 -13.38 12.31
CA HIS A 78 -15.15 -13.01 13.72
C HIS A 78 -15.01 -11.50 14.00
N PHE A 79 -14.27 -10.78 13.15
CA PHE A 79 -13.93 -9.37 13.37
C PHE A 79 -14.74 -8.40 12.49
N SER A 80 -15.59 -8.91 11.61
CA SER A 80 -16.32 -8.11 10.62
C SER A 80 -17.71 -8.69 10.40
N GLY A 81 -18.73 -7.85 10.48
CA GLY A 81 -20.13 -8.20 10.24
C GLY A 81 -20.69 -7.49 8.99
N PRO A 82 -21.99 -7.67 8.70
CA PRO A 82 -22.66 -6.95 7.63
C PRO A 82 -22.93 -5.48 8.00
N GLY A 83 -22.96 -4.60 7.00
CA GLY A 83 -23.35 -3.19 7.18
C GLY A 83 -22.36 -2.39 8.03
N GLU A 84 -22.85 -1.77 9.11
CA GLU A 84 -22.05 -0.93 10.02
C GLU A 84 -21.01 -1.74 10.82
N GLU A 85 -21.23 -3.05 10.98
CA GLU A 85 -20.28 -3.95 11.64
C GLU A 85 -19.16 -4.40 10.71
N ARG A 86 -19.17 -4.00 9.43
CA ARG A 86 -18.11 -4.33 8.50
C ARG A 86 -16.81 -3.69 8.97
N ALA A 87 -15.75 -4.49 9.01
CA ALA A 87 -14.45 -4.05 9.48
C ALA A 87 -13.40 -4.05 8.37
N TYR A 88 -12.37 -3.25 8.60
CA TYR A 88 -11.24 -3.05 7.72
C TYR A 88 -9.96 -3.16 8.54
N MET A 89 -9.03 -4.01 8.11
CA MET A 89 -7.68 -3.98 8.64
C MET A 89 -6.90 -2.88 7.91
N CYS A 90 -6.36 -1.94 8.66
CA CYS A 90 -5.59 -0.83 8.14
C CYS A 90 -4.13 -0.94 8.57
N TRP A 91 -3.21 -0.80 7.62
CA TRP A 91 -1.82 -0.45 7.92
C TRP A 91 -1.65 1.05 7.78
N VAL A 92 -1.22 1.67 8.88
CA VAL A 92 -1.01 3.10 9.00
C VAL A 92 0.48 3.38 8.86
N TYR A 93 0.82 4.15 7.83
CA TYR A 93 2.18 4.52 7.50
C TYR A 93 2.43 6.00 7.78
N TYR A 94 3.46 6.32 8.55
CA TYR A 94 3.80 7.71 8.84
C TYR A 94 5.30 7.89 9.10
N GLU A 95 5.79 9.11 8.93
CA GLU A 95 7.18 9.43 9.27
C GLU A 95 7.33 9.65 10.78
N PRO A 96 8.45 9.20 11.42
CA PRO A 96 8.65 9.32 12.87
C PRO A 96 8.43 10.72 13.45
N LYS A 97 8.79 11.77 12.70
CA LYS A 97 8.60 13.18 13.12
C LYS A 97 7.13 13.57 13.30
N TYR A 98 6.19 12.86 12.69
CA TYR A 98 4.75 13.13 12.76
C TYR A 98 4.01 12.16 13.70
N GLU A 99 4.72 11.28 14.41
CA GLU A 99 4.13 10.23 15.25
C GLU A 99 3.09 10.78 16.24
N GLN A 100 3.41 11.84 16.99
CA GLN A 100 2.46 12.42 17.96
C GLN A 100 1.19 13.00 17.31
N MET A 101 1.31 13.54 16.08
CA MET A 101 0.16 14.08 15.34
C MET A 101 -0.78 12.96 14.92
N VAL A 102 -0.22 11.89 14.36
CA VAL A 102 -0.97 10.70 13.95
C VAL A 102 -1.65 10.05 15.15
N LEU A 103 -0.92 9.80 16.24
CA LEU A 103 -1.49 9.19 17.44
C LEU A 103 -2.68 9.99 17.99
N ARG A 104 -2.59 11.33 18.02
CA ARG A 104 -3.70 12.19 18.48
C ARG A 104 -4.90 12.16 17.53
N ALA A 105 -4.66 12.18 16.22
CA ALA A 105 -5.72 12.14 15.23
C ALA A 105 -6.54 10.85 15.32
N TRP A 106 -5.86 9.72 15.47
CA TRP A 106 -6.48 8.41 15.62
C TRP A 106 -7.17 8.23 16.96
N GLN A 107 -6.57 8.74 18.05
CA GLN A 107 -7.21 8.76 19.35
C GLN A 107 -8.50 9.58 19.36
N GLY A 108 -8.57 10.67 18.59
CA GLY A 108 -9.80 11.46 18.41
C GLY A 108 -10.92 10.73 17.67
N MET A 109 -10.60 9.63 16.99
CA MET A 109 -11.54 8.71 16.32
C MET A 109 -11.79 7.44 17.17
N ASP A 110 -11.43 7.48 18.46
CA ASP A 110 -11.52 6.36 19.40
C ASP A 110 -10.66 5.13 19.06
N PHE A 111 -9.61 5.31 18.25
CA PHE A 111 -8.64 4.25 17.95
C PHE A 111 -7.28 4.51 18.59
N ASP A 112 -6.87 3.62 19.50
CA ASP A 112 -5.57 3.72 20.16
C ASP A 112 -4.49 2.95 19.39
N LEU A 113 -3.76 3.67 18.52
CA LEU A 113 -2.63 3.12 17.80
C LEU A 113 -1.45 2.72 18.70
N THR A 114 -1.37 3.18 19.94
CA THR A 114 -0.21 2.88 20.82
C THR A 114 -0.17 1.42 21.25
N GLN A 115 -1.31 0.74 21.24
CA GLN A 115 -1.44 -0.69 21.56
C GLN A 115 -0.95 -1.59 20.41
N SER A 116 -0.91 -1.06 19.19
CA SER A 116 -0.42 -1.80 18.03
C SER A 116 1.11 -1.87 18.02
N GLU A 117 1.64 -2.90 17.37
CA GLU A 117 3.08 -3.03 17.18
C GLU A 117 3.61 -1.87 16.30
N ARG A 118 4.72 -1.28 16.74
CA ARG A 118 5.42 -0.20 16.03
C ARG A 118 6.55 -0.80 15.19
N CYS A 119 6.30 -1.06 13.92
CA CYS A 119 7.29 -1.64 13.03
C CYS A 119 7.95 -0.56 12.18
N VAL A 120 9.28 -0.55 12.07
CA VAL A 120 9.96 0.29 11.07
C VAL A 120 9.83 -0.41 9.71
N VAL A 121 9.42 0.33 8.68
CA VAL A 121 9.30 -0.23 7.32
C VAL A 121 10.70 -0.42 6.75
N ASP A 122 10.99 -1.63 6.28
CA ASP A 122 12.24 -1.95 5.62
C ASP A 122 12.30 -1.23 4.25
N PRO A 123 13.32 -0.41 4.00
CA PRO A 123 13.60 0.13 2.68
C PRO A 123 13.68 -0.95 1.59
N ASP A 124 14.15 -2.15 1.89
CA ASP A 124 14.28 -3.19 0.88
C ASP A 124 13.10 -4.18 0.89
N SER A 125 11.96 -3.77 1.50
CA SER A 125 10.73 -4.54 1.53
C SER A 125 10.26 -4.93 0.13
N SER A 126 9.98 -6.22 -0.08
CA SER A 126 9.42 -6.72 -1.33
C SER A 126 7.95 -6.37 -1.54
N ILE A 127 7.31 -5.74 -0.55
CA ILE A 127 5.90 -5.36 -0.60
C ILE A 127 5.75 -4.10 -1.46
N LEU A 128 5.21 -4.26 -2.67
CA LEU A 128 5.05 -3.18 -3.65
C LEU A 128 4.30 -1.96 -3.10
N ASN A 129 3.28 -2.19 -2.26
CA ASN A 129 2.49 -1.12 -1.67
C ASN A 129 3.30 -0.27 -0.67
N GLU A 130 4.21 -0.90 0.08
CA GLU A 130 5.13 -0.19 0.98
C GLU A 130 6.09 0.66 0.17
N GLN A 131 6.68 0.11 -0.90
CA GLN A 131 7.55 0.84 -1.81
C GLN A 131 6.83 2.06 -2.41
N ALA A 132 5.64 1.86 -2.98
CA ALA A 132 4.84 2.95 -3.54
C ALA A 132 4.55 4.05 -2.51
N THR A 133 4.27 3.68 -1.24
CA THR A 133 4.06 4.66 -0.16
C THR A 133 5.35 5.40 0.21
N MET A 134 6.51 4.72 0.21
CA MET A 134 7.81 5.32 0.51
C MET A 134 8.28 6.32 -0.54
N TYR A 135 8.03 6.03 -1.82
CA TYR A 135 8.40 6.91 -2.94
C TYR A 135 7.37 8.00 -3.22
N SER A 136 6.16 7.89 -2.68
CA SER A 136 5.14 8.93 -2.83
C SER A 136 5.50 10.21 -2.05
N LYS A 137 5.43 11.35 -2.74
CA LYS A 137 5.56 12.68 -2.14
C LYS A 137 4.31 13.10 -1.36
N ALA A 138 3.15 12.56 -1.72
CA ALA A 138 1.87 12.87 -1.10
C ALA A 138 1.43 11.72 -0.18
N GLN A 139 0.43 11.99 0.67
CA GLN A 139 -0.23 10.90 1.40
C GLN A 139 -1.07 10.09 0.43
N VAL A 140 -0.98 8.76 0.54
CA VAL A 140 -1.68 7.83 -0.34
C VAL A 140 -2.56 6.90 0.46
N CYS A 141 -3.70 6.54 -0.12
CA CYS A 141 -4.54 5.46 0.39
C CYS A 141 -4.63 4.38 -0.69
N HIS A 142 -4.11 3.20 -0.37
CA HIS A 142 -4.20 2.03 -1.21
C HIS A 142 -5.31 1.15 -0.68
N PHE A 143 -6.36 0.97 -1.48
CA PHE A 143 -7.51 0.17 -1.11
C PHE A 143 -7.44 -1.19 -1.80
N ASN A 144 -7.44 -2.27 -1.02
CA ASN A 144 -7.42 -3.61 -1.60
C ASN A 144 -8.78 -3.96 -2.20
N ILE A 145 -8.76 -4.54 -3.41
CA ILE A 145 -9.96 -5.00 -4.10
C ILE A 145 -10.49 -6.33 -3.57
N TYR A 146 -9.63 -7.11 -2.91
CA TYR A 146 -9.98 -8.39 -2.32
C TYR A 146 -10.36 -8.26 -0.86
N GLU A 147 -11.24 -9.15 -0.41
CA GLU A 147 -11.60 -9.28 0.99
C GLU A 147 -10.72 -10.31 1.70
N TRP A 148 -10.46 -10.07 2.98
CA TRP A 148 -9.53 -10.82 3.79
C TRP A 148 -10.21 -11.35 5.06
N GLU A 149 -9.62 -12.37 5.66
CA GLU A 149 -9.97 -12.82 7.00
C GLU A 149 -8.79 -12.65 7.94
N VAL A 150 -9.07 -12.25 9.19
CA VAL A 150 -8.05 -12.20 10.24
C VAL A 150 -8.11 -13.53 10.99
N VAL A 151 -7.09 -14.35 10.77
CA VAL A 151 -6.92 -15.65 11.42
C VAL A 151 -6.13 -15.45 12.71
N LYS A 152 -6.59 -16.03 13.82
CA LYS A 152 -5.86 -15.97 15.09
C LYS A 152 -4.63 -16.86 15.01
N ASP A 153 -3.59 -16.50 15.75
CA ASP A 153 -2.36 -17.27 15.78
C ASP A 153 -2.65 -18.71 16.25
N GLY A 154 -2.27 -19.69 15.43
CA GLY A 154 -2.54 -21.11 15.64
C GLY A 154 -3.79 -21.68 14.94
N ASP A 155 -4.67 -20.85 14.40
CA ASP A 155 -5.82 -21.30 13.60
C ASP A 155 -5.41 -21.50 12.12
N GLU A 156 -6.03 -22.46 11.43
CA GLU A 156 -5.84 -22.64 9.99
C GLU A 156 -6.79 -21.71 9.21
N PRO A 157 -6.33 -21.04 8.13
CA PRO A 157 -7.19 -20.25 7.26
C PRO A 157 -8.30 -21.11 6.67
N MET A 158 -9.52 -20.58 6.65
CA MET A 158 -10.65 -21.31 6.11
C MET A 158 -10.63 -21.25 4.58
N ARG A 159 -10.82 -22.39 3.92
CA ARG A 159 -10.99 -22.41 2.46
C ARG A 159 -12.41 -22.02 2.12
N HIS A 160 -12.56 -20.80 1.61
CA HIS A 160 -13.85 -20.30 1.14
C HIS A 160 -14.11 -20.69 -0.31
N SER A 161 -15.39 -20.91 -0.64
CA SER A 161 -15.83 -21.34 -1.98
C SER A 161 -15.71 -20.28 -3.08
N ASP A 162 -15.47 -19.05 -2.69
CA ASP A 162 -15.31 -17.86 -3.54
C ASP A 162 -13.86 -17.33 -3.56
N GLY A 163 -12.92 -18.03 -2.91
CA GLY A 163 -11.51 -17.65 -2.86
C GLY A 163 -10.75 -17.97 -4.15
N ILE A 164 -9.63 -17.27 -4.38
CA ILE A 164 -8.74 -17.45 -5.55
C ILE A 164 -8.22 -18.89 -5.71
N TYR A 165 -8.19 -19.66 -4.62
CA TYR A 165 -7.72 -21.04 -4.58
C TYR A 165 -8.87 -22.07 -4.56
N TRP A 166 -10.12 -21.65 -4.80
CA TRP A 166 -11.23 -22.56 -4.97
C TRP A 166 -11.22 -23.16 -6.39
N PRO A 167 -11.26 -24.50 -6.54
CA PRO A 167 -11.20 -25.18 -7.83
C PRO A 167 -12.44 -24.96 -8.71
#